data_AF-A0AAV1LRM1-F1
#
_entry.id   AF-A0AAV1LRM1-F1
#
_cell.length_a   1.000
_cell.length_b   1.000
_cell.length_c   1.000
_cell.angle_alpha   90.00
_cell.angle_beta   90.00
_cell.angle_gamma   90.00
#
_symmetry.space_group_name_H-M   'P 1'
#
loop_
_entity.id
_entity.type
_entity.pdbx_description
1 polymer ?
#
loop_
_entity_poly.entity_id
_entity_poly.type
_entity_poly.pdbx_seq_one_letter_code
_entity_poly.pdbx_strand_id
1 'polypeptide(L)'
;MASAAVARTAAAAQAQRAHHDALRAEIDARDDAFRAAVQRAQQLLDDGHPAAQEISEKCEALLEERAALHEAWAARQVALDQLHDLHCFLRDSKQLHELCAAQQFTLPGLRPSP
;
A
#
# COMPACT_ATOMS: atom_id res chain seq x y z
N MET A 1 11.58 20.97 17.80
CA MET A 1 11.90 20.62 16.38
C MET A 1 11.45 19.20 15.98
N ALA A 2 11.67 18.15 16.79
CA ALA A 2 11.31 16.77 16.43
C ALA A 2 9.79 16.51 16.23
N SER A 3 8.90 17.18 16.97
CA SER A 3 7.45 16.96 16.89
C SER A 3 6.84 17.38 15.55
N ALA A 4 7.35 18.45 14.93
CA ALA A 4 6.84 18.96 13.66
C ALA A 4 7.27 18.11 12.46
N ALA A 5 8.44 17.47 12.54
CA ALA A 5 8.92 16.55 11.51
C ALA A 5 8.10 15.26 11.48
N VAL A 6 7.81 14.69 12.66
CA VAL A 6 6.97 13.49 12.81
C VAL A 6 5.52 13.73 12.37
N ALA A 7 4.95 14.90 12.69
CA ALA A 7 3.61 15.27 12.22
C ALA A 7 3.54 15.38 10.69
N ARG A 8 4.59 15.93 10.05
CA ARG A 8 4.67 16.00 8.58
C ARG A 8 4.82 14.64 7.93
N THR A 9 5.62 13.73 8.49
CA THR A 9 5.80 12.38 7.92
C THR A 9 4.56 11.51 8.09
N ALA A 10 3.82 11.66 9.20
CA ALA A 10 2.55 10.98 9.41
C ALA A 10 1.47 11.45 8.41
N ALA A 11 1.34 12.77 8.21
CA ALA A 11 0.38 13.33 7.24
C ALA A 11 0.69 12.89 5.80
N ALA A 12 1.97 12.87 5.41
CA ALA A 12 2.40 12.42 4.09
C ALA A 12 2.10 10.92 3.88
N ALA A 13 2.37 10.07 4.87
CA ALA A 13 2.07 8.64 4.79
C ALA A 13 0.55 8.38 4.66
N GLN A 14 -0.26 9.14 5.42
CA GLN A 14 -1.72 9.02 5.35
C GLN A 14 -2.30 9.48 4.02
N ALA A 15 -1.72 10.53 3.42
CA ALA A 15 -2.08 10.95 2.07
C ALA A 15 -1.73 9.88 1.02
N GLN A 16 -0.57 9.22 1.14
CA GLN A 16 -0.19 8.11 0.25
C GLN A 16 -1.12 6.90 0.37
N ARG A 17 -1.56 6.55 1.59
CA ARG A 17 -2.55 5.50 1.83
C ARG A 17 -3.90 5.85 1.22
N ALA A 18 -4.40 7.05 1.47
CA ALA A 18 -5.67 7.50 0.91
C ALA A 18 -5.67 7.50 -0.62
N HIS A 19 -4.58 7.94 -1.24
CA HIS A 19 -4.42 7.87 -2.70
C HIS A 19 -4.40 6.42 -3.20
N HIS A 20 -3.73 5.52 -2.50
CA HIS A 20 -3.68 4.10 -2.84
C HIS A 20 -5.05 3.40 -2.73
N ASP A 21 -5.85 3.76 -1.72
CA ASP A 21 -7.22 3.28 -1.57
C ASP A 21 -8.16 3.84 -2.65
N ALA A 22 -7.95 5.08 -3.08
CA ALA A 22 -8.67 5.65 -4.22
C ALA A 22 -8.37 4.90 -5.53
N LEU A 23 -7.10 4.56 -5.77
CA LEU A 23 -6.71 3.72 -6.91
C LEU A 23 -7.36 2.33 -6.84
N ARG A 24 -7.50 1.76 -5.63
CA ARG A 24 -8.20 0.49 -5.46
C ARG A 24 -9.67 0.59 -5.89
N ALA A 25 -10.35 1.63 -5.45
CA ALA A 25 -11.74 1.88 -5.82
C ALA A 25 -11.90 2.08 -7.34
N GLU A 26 -10.94 2.74 -7.99
CA GLU A 26 -10.95 2.89 -9.45
C GLU A 26 -10.76 1.55 -10.18
N ILE A 27 -9.85 0.70 -9.71
CA ILE A 27 -9.66 -0.65 -10.25
C ILE A 27 -10.95 -1.46 -10.11
N ASP A 28 -11.53 -1.48 -8.90
CA ASP A 28 -12.74 -2.25 -8.62
C ASP A 28 -13.95 -1.72 -9.43
N ALA A 29 -14.05 -0.40 -9.64
CA ALA A 29 -15.11 0.21 -10.45
C ALA A 29 -15.02 -0.15 -11.95
N ARG A 30 -13.84 -0.54 -12.44
CA ARG A 30 -13.64 -0.97 -13.84
C ARG A 30 -13.76 -2.48 -14.03
N ASP A 31 -13.94 -3.25 -12.96
CA ASP A 31 -13.89 -4.71 -12.98
C ASP A 31 -14.96 -5.32 -13.89
N ASP A 32 -16.20 -4.80 -13.82
CA ASP A 32 -17.31 -5.28 -14.64
C ASP A 32 -17.08 -4.99 -16.13
N ALA A 33 -16.54 -3.81 -16.46
CA ALA A 33 -16.22 -3.45 -17.83
C ALA A 33 -15.12 -4.37 -18.41
N PHE A 34 -14.12 -4.72 -17.59
CA PHE A 34 -13.10 -5.68 -17.97
C PHE A 34 -13.71 -7.06 -18.25
N ARG A 35 -14.55 -7.57 -17.32
CA ARG A 35 -15.21 -8.87 -17.48
C ARG A 35 -16.06 -8.93 -18.74
N ALA A 36 -16.83 -7.87 -19.01
CA ALA A 36 -17.63 -7.76 -20.22
C ALA A 36 -16.78 -7.77 -21.49
N ALA A 37 -15.61 -7.11 -21.50
CA ALA A 37 -14.70 -7.12 -22.63
C ALA A 37 -14.14 -8.52 -22.92
N VAL A 38 -13.68 -9.23 -21.88
CA VAL A 38 -13.17 -10.61 -22.02
C VAL A 38 -14.27 -11.56 -22.46
N GLN A 39 -15.47 -11.46 -21.88
CA GLN A 39 -16.61 -12.30 -22.27
C GLN A 39 -16.98 -12.08 -23.74
N ARG A 40 -16.98 -10.82 -24.20
CA ARG A 40 -17.25 -10.49 -25.60
C ARG A 40 -16.16 -11.03 -26.53
N ALA A 41 -14.89 -10.93 -26.14
CA ALA A 41 -13.79 -11.50 -26.90
C ALA A 41 -13.97 -13.02 -27.04
N GLN A 42 -14.28 -13.72 -25.95
CA GLN A 42 -14.52 -15.16 -25.97
C GLN A 42 -15.68 -15.56 -26.88
N GLN A 43 -16.80 -14.83 -26.83
CA GLN A 43 -17.94 -15.07 -27.73
C GLN A 43 -17.54 -14.96 -29.21
N LEU A 44 -16.77 -13.93 -29.57
CA LEU A 44 -16.30 -13.76 -30.95
C LEU A 44 -15.36 -14.88 -31.39
N LEU A 45 -14.55 -15.41 -30.47
CA LEU A 45 -13.67 -16.55 -30.75
C LEU A 45 -14.50 -17.83 -30.97
N ASP A 46 -15.49 -18.08 -30.10
CA ASP A 46 -16.37 -19.25 -30.17
C ASP A 46 -17.22 -19.24 -31.45
N ASP A 47 -17.64 -18.06 -31.92
CA ASP A 47 -18.40 -17.85 -33.16
C ASP A 47 -17.53 -18.00 -34.43
N GLY A 48 -16.21 -18.20 -34.29
CA GLY A 48 -15.28 -18.32 -35.42
C GLY A 48 -15.09 -17.02 -36.19
N HIS A 49 -15.06 -15.88 -35.49
CA HIS A 49 -14.94 -14.56 -36.12
C HIS A 49 -13.69 -14.47 -37.03
N PRO A 50 -13.77 -13.83 -38.21
CA PRO A 50 -12.65 -13.77 -39.18
C PRO A 50 -11.35 -13.18 -38.62
N ALA A 51 -11.46 -12.35 -37.58
CA ALA A 51 -10.33 -11.74 -36.88
C ALA A 51 -9.95 -12.47 -35.57
N ALA A 52 -10.28 -13.76 -35.44
CA ALA A 52 -10.07 -14.53 -34.20
C ALA A 52 -8.64 -14.44 -33.66
N GLN A 53 -7.62 -14.48 -34.53
CA GLN A 53 -6.23 -14.35 -34.11
C GLN A 53 -5.96 -13.00 -33.41
N GLU A 54 -6.34 -11.88 -34.03
CA GLU A 54 -6.16 -10.54 -33.46
C GLU A 54 -6.96 -10.37 -32.16
N ILE A 55 -8.15 -10.97 -32.09
CA ILE A 55 -8.99 -10.95 -30.88
C ILE A 55 -8.33 -11.72 -29.74
N SER A 56 -7.76 -12.90 -30.01
CA SER A 56 -7.04 -13.70 -29.00
C SER A 56 -5.84 -12.93 -28.46
N GLU A 57 -4.99 -12.42 -29.35
CA GLU A 57 -3.78 -11.66 -28.98
C GLU A 57 -4.12 -10.44 -28.10
N LYS A 58 -5.17 -9.69 -28.46
CA LYS A 58 -5.61 -8.54 -27.65
C LYS A 58 -6.25 -8.95 -26.33
N CYS A 59 -6.97 -10.06 -26.29
CA CYS A 59 -7.58 -10.56 -25.05
C CYS A 59 -6.52 -11.05 -24.07
N GLU A 60 -5.49 -11.75 -24.57
CA GLU A 60 -4.33 -12.19 -23.79
C GLU A 60 -3.57 -11.00 -23.23
N ALA A 61 -3.21 -10.02 -24.07
CA ALA A 61 -2.54 -8.80 -23.62
C ALA A 61 -3.36 -8.04 -22.55
N LEU A 62 -4.69 -7.97 -22.71
CA LEU A 62 -5.57 -7.34 -21.74
C LEU A 62 -5.58 -8.08 -20.38
N LEU A 63 -5.53 -9.42 -20.40
CA LEU A 63 -5.43 -10.24 -19.18
C LEU A 63 -4.09 -10.06 -18.48
N GLU A 64 -3.00 -10.02 -19.23
CA GLU A 64 -1.64 -9.79 -18.71
C GLU A 64 -1.52 -8.41 -18.04
N GLU A 65 -1.99 -7.35 -18.72
CA GLU A 65 -1.97 -5.98 -18.17
C GLU A 65 -2.81 -5.87 -16.89
N ARG A 66 -3.96 -6.56 -16.82
CA ARG A 66 -4.76 -6.59 -15.59
C ARG A 66 -4.04 -7.33 -14.46
N ALA A 67 -3.39 -8.45 -14.75
CA ALA A 67 -2.62 -9.17 -13.75
C ALA A 67 -1.47 -8.29 -13.21
N ALA A 68 -0.70 -7.66 -14.10
CA ALA A 68 0.37 -6.74 -13.75
C ALA A 68 -0.12 -5.56 -12.90
N LEU A 69 -1.28 -4.98 -13.23
CA LEU A 69 -1.90 -3.90 -12.46
C LEU A 69 -2.22 -4.36 -11.02
N HIS A 70 -2.84 -5.52 -10.85
CA HIS A 70 -3.16 -6.05 -9.52
C HIS A 70 -1.92 -6.39 -8.71
N GLU A 71 -0.88 -6.97 -9.35
CA GLU A 71 0.40 -7.25 -8.71
C GLU A 71 1.10 -5.96 -8.25
N ALA A 72 1.17 -4.95 -9.11
CA ALA A 72 1.77 -3.66 -8.77
C ALA A 72 1.04 -2.96 -7.62
N TRP A 73 -0.29 -3.03 -7.61
CA TRP A 73 -1.10 -2.52 -6.51
C TRP A 73 -0.81 -3.28 -5.21
N ALA A 74 -0.82 -4.62 -5.22
CA ALA A 74 -0.54 -5.43 -4.04
C ALA A 74 0.88 -5.21 -3.48
N ALA A 75 1.89 -5.13 -4.35
CA ALA A 75 3.26 -4.83 -3.96
C ALA A 75 3.36 -3.47 -3.26
N ARG A 76 2.66 -2.46 -3.78
CA ARG A 76 2.61 -1.14 -3.14
C ARG A 76 1.88 -1.17 -1.80
N GLN A 77 0.81 -1.96 -1.67
CA GLN A 77 0.13 -2.13 -0.39
C GLN A 77 1.11 -2.66 0.67
N VAL A 78 1.83 -3.73 0.36
CA VAL A 78 2.83 -4.33 1.28
C VAL A 78 3.88 -3.30 1.70
N ALA A 79 4.39 -2.50 0.76
CA ALA A 79 5.37 -1.46 1.08
C ALA A 79 4.82 -0.36 2.00
N LEU A 80 3.54 0.04 1.82
CA LEU A 80 2.89 1.02 2.68
C LEU A 80 2.66 0.47 4.09
N ASP A 81 2.29 -0.81 4.21
CA ASP A 81 2.08 -1.47 5.49
C ASP A 81 3.42 -1.60 6.26
N GLN A 82 4.50 -1.99 5.58
CA GLN A 82 5.85 -2.01 6.17
C GLN A 82 6.33 -0.62 6.63
N LEU A 83 6.05 0.42 5.84
CA LEU A 83 6.38 1.80 6.22
C LEU A 83 5.60 2.25 7.46
N HIS A 84 4.32 1.85 7.55
CA HIS A 84 3.48 2.12 8.72
C HIS A 84 4.05 1.46 9.97
N ASP A 85 4.38 0.17 9.90
CA ASP A 85 4.96 -0.59 11.01
C ASP A 85 6.28 0.03 11.49
N LEU A 86 7.15 0.44 10.55
CA LEU A 86 8.40 1.12 10.87
C LEU A 86 8.16 2.46 11.59
N HIS A 87 7.20 3.26 11.14
CA HIS A 87 6.86 4.51 11.79
C HIS A 87 6.34 4.29 13.22
N CYS A 88 5.49 3.28 13.43
CA CYS A 88 5.03 2.89 14.77
C CYS A 88 6.20 2.49 15.67
N PHE A 89 7.09 1.63 15.19
CA PHE A 89 8.28 1.20 15.93
C PHE A 89 9.19 2.36 16.35
N LEU A 90 9.47 3.29 15.43
CA LEU A 90 10.32 4.46 15.72
C LEU A 90 9.69 5.40 16.73
N ARG A 91 8.37 5.63 16.65
CA ARG A 91 7.63 6.42 17.63
C ARG A 91 7.71 5.78 19.00
N ASP A 92 7.45 4.48 19.09
CA ASP A 92 7.41 3.76 20.37
C ASP A 92 8.81 3.68 21.00
N SER A 93 9.86 3.47 20.19
CA SER A 93 11.26 3.52 20.64
C SER A 93 11.63 4.89 21.21
N LYS A 94 11.17 5.97 20.59
CA LYS A 94 11.40 7.33 21.06
C LYS A 94 10.69 7.60 22.39
N GLN A 95 9.43 7.18 22.52
CA GLN A 95 8.69 7.31 23.78
C GLN A 95 9.36 6.52 24.91
N LEU A 96 9.81 5.29 24.65
CA LEU A 96 10.55 4.49 25.61
C LEU A 96 11.85 5.19 26.04
N HIS A 97 12.60 5.76 25.10
CA HIS A 97 13.83 6.50 25.42
C HIS A 97 13.55 7.73 26.30
N GLU A 98 12.51 8.51 25.98
CA GLU A 98 12.10 9.67 26.78
C GLU A 98 11.68 9.27 28.20
N LEU A 99 10.95 8.15 28.35
CA LEU A 99 10.58 7.59 29.66
C LEU A 99 11.81 7.15 30.47
N CYS A 100 12.73 6.42 29.84
CA CYS A 100 13.98 5.99 30.48
C CYS A 100 14.81 7.20 30.96
N ALA A 101 14.93 8.23 30.14
CA ALA A 101 15.64 9.46 30.50
C ALA A 101 14.95 10.19 31.67
N ALA A 102 13.62 10.25 31.67
CA ALA A 102 12.85 10.85 32.76
C ALA A 102 13.03 10.10 34.09
N GLN A 103 13.10 8.75 34.05
CA GLN A 103 13.34 7.90 35.21
C GLN A 103 14.76 8.02 35.78
N GLN A 104 15.78 8.16 34.92
CA GLN A 104 17.16 8.41 35.36
C GLN A 104 17.31 9.75 36.09
N PHE A 105 16.52 10.75 35.71
CA PHE A 105 16.51 12.06 36.37
C PHE A 105 15.74 12.07 37.71
N THR A 106 14.78 11.17 37.90
CA THR A 106 13.94 11.08 39.11
C THR A 106 14.51 10.19 40.22
N LEU A 107 15.71 9.61 40.04
CA LEU A 107 16.46 8.88 41.07
C LEU A 107 17.67 9.67 41.63
N PRO A 108 17.52 10.84 42.30
CA PRO A 108 18.62 11.53 42.96
C PRO A 108 18.89 10.99 44.39
N GLY A 109 18.93 9.66 44.56
CA GLY A 109 18.81 9.07 45.90
C GLY A 109 19.40 7.68 46.09
N LEU A 110 20.68 7.48 45.78
CA LEU A 110 21.49 6.43 46.42
C LEU A 110 22.82 7.05 46.82
N ARG A 111 22.78 7.79 47.93
CA ARG A 111 23.98 8.28 48.62
C ARG A 111 24.61 7.06 49.31
N PRO A 112 25.83 6.63 48.98
CA PRO A 112 26.50 5.58 49.74
C PRO A 112 26.70 6.07 51.17
N SER A 113 26.19 5.31 52.13
CA SER A 113 26.44 5.50 53.56
C SER A 113 27.89 5.08 53.88
N PRO A 114 28.51 5.66 54.93
CA PRO A 114 29.96 5.85 55.03
C PRO A 114 30.81 4.59 55.09
#